data_AF-A0A6P9E0U1-F1
#
_entry.id   AF-A0A6P9E0U1-F1
#
_cell.length_a   1.000
_cell.length_b   1.000
_cell.length_c   1.000
_cell.angle_alpha   90.00
_cell.angle_beta   90.00
_cell.angle_gamma   90.00
#
_symmetry.space_group_name_H-M   'P 1'
#
loop_
_entity.id
_entity.type
_entity.pdbx_description
1 polymer ?
#
loop_
_entity_poly.entity_id
_entity_poly.type
_entity_poly.pdbx_seq_one_letter_code
_entity_poly.pdbx_strand_id
1 'polypeptide(L)'
;MEVAGSPEIGDKAAPAAAFGNSNEGVMEEGARLLFNEEKEKTPDLLKLYRIKEQISQHLMEYNTIINSAAEKIPDQDRNEKILEGSIEELERDLEEMRLSYQNKTLALQRIQITDALRTKLKNEDDDSKFIWDTIKHIMMLSTAILKSKQQSRELEEKLNEVKKSRLELKRTGECKLAQIYDMKRKQKEDLENMEVGEMLKKARKNLQKEIQMTTLVQNIFQNLITGSGVNWAKDPALKTIVLQLEKNMTGI
;
A
#
# COMPACT_ATOMS: atom_id res chain seq x y z
N MET A 1 74.46 14.15 40.16
CA MET A 1 75.26 13.52 39.10
C MET A 1 74.28 13.11 38.02
N GLU A 2 74.19 13.78 36.86
CA GLU A 2 75.27 14.08 35.88
C GLU A 2 75.87 12.79 35.28
N VAL A 3 76.11 12.68 33.96
CA VAL A 3 75.96 13.68 32.88
C VAL A 3 75.66 13.00 31.52
N ALA A 4 75.37 13.81 30.50
CA ALA A 4 75.05 13.47 29.11
C ALA A 4 76.12 12.66 28.34
N GLY A 5 75.78 12.23 27.11
CA GLY A 5 76.75 11.74 26.12
C GLY A 5 76.17 11.29 24.78
N SER A 6 75.92 12.22 23.86
CA SER A 6 75.91 11.95 22.40
C SER A 6 77.27 12.30 21.80
N PRO A 7 77.71 11.61 20.73
CA PRO A 7 78.12 12.28 19.48
C PRO A 7 77.51 11.59 18.23
N GLU A 8 77.01 12.32 17.22
CA GLU A 8 77.72 12.91 16.06
C GLU A 8 78.23 11.91 15.00
N ILE A 9 77.61 11.90 13.80
CA ILE A 9 78.08 12.47 12.51
C ILE A 9 79.10 11.60 11.75
N GLY A 10 78.77 11.21 10.51
CA GLY A 10 79.67 10.53 9.57
C GLY A 10 79.00 10.32 8.19
N ASP A 11 79.51 10.98 7.16
CA ASP A 11 78.81 11.28 5.89
C ASP A 11 79.41 10.58 4.64
N LYS A 12 78.75 10.70 3.48
CA LYS A 12 79.13 10.33 2.08
C LYS A 12 78.85 8.86 1.65
N ALA A 13 78.38 8.55 0.43
CA ALA A 13 78.51 9.26 -0.85
C ALA A 13 77.41 8.92 -1.90
N ALA A 14 77.17 9.84 -2.85
CA ALA A 14 76.37 9.65 -4.09
C ALA A 14 77.30 9.25 -5.28
N PRO A 15 76.98 9.34 -6.61
CA PRO A 15 75.94 10.07 -7.38
C PRO A 15 74.94 9.11 -8.10
N ALA A 16 74.14 9.39 -9.15
CA ALA A 16 73.94 10.50 -10.13
C ALA A 16 72.50 10.38 -10.75
N ALA A 17 71.96 11.18 -11.70
CA ALA A 17 72.43 12.38 -12.44
C ALA A 17 71.25 13.24 -12.98
N ALA A 18 71.48 14.56 -13.07
CA ALA A 18 71.18 15.50 -14.18
C ALA A 18 69.82 15.55 -14.93
N PHE A 19 69.17 16.73 -14.86
CA PHE A 19 68.75 17.61 -15.97
C PHE A 19 68.46 19.01 -15.37
N GLY A 20 68.60 20.13 -16.10
CA GLY A 20 68.55 21.47 -15.47
C GLY A 20 68.11 22.63 -16.37
N ASN A 21 68.10 23.84 -15.77
CA ASN A 21 68.10 25.21 -16.34
C ASN A 21 67.02 25.59 -17.40
N SER A 22 66.46 26.80 -17.46
CA SER A 22 66.59 28.06 -16.68
C SER A 22 65.30 28.90 -16.84
N ASN A 23 65.17 29.98 -16.07
CA ASN A 23 64.02 30.92 -16.09
C ASN A 23 64.41 32.31 -16.65
N GLU A 24 63.40 33.13 -16.97
CA GLU A 24 63.37 34.59 -17.29
C GLU A 24 63.15 35.02 -18.76
N GLY A 25 62.20 35.97 -18.95
CA GLY A 25 62.28 36.97 -20.02
C GLY A 25 60.98 37.37 -20.76
N VAL A 26 60.69 38.69 -20.76
CA VAL A 26 59.87 39.47 -21.72
C VAL A 26 58.32 39.48 -21.56
N MET A 27 57.82 40.60 -21.02
CA MET A 27 56.51 41.18 -21.38
C MET A 27 56.75 42.43 -22.24
N GLU A 28 55.99 42.66 -23.31
CA GLU A 28 55.42 43.97 -23.71
C GLU A 28 54.56 43.85 -24.99
N GLU A 29 53.93 44.98 -25.38
CA GLU A 29 53.34 45.22 -26.71
C GLU A 29 52.00 44.55 -27.08
N GLY A 30 50.88 45.09 -26.55
CA GLY A 30 49.53 44.62 -26.93
C GLY A 30 48.34 45.54 -26.61
N ALA A 31 48.54 46.84 -26.31
CA ALA A 31 47.47 47.67 -25.71
C ALA A 31 47.41 49.14 -26.18
N ARG A 32 47.57 49.43 -27.48
CA ARG A 32 47.27 50.77 -28.05
C ARG A 32 46.72 50.65 -29.47
N LEU A 33 45.42 50.94 -29.67
CA LEU A 33 44.81 51.58 -30.85
C LEU A 33 43.27 51.48 -30.81
N LEU A 34 42.62 52.36 -30.04
CA LEU A 34 41.22 52.76 -30.25
C LEU A 34 41.05 54.20 -29.79
N PHE A 35 40.81 55.13 -30.72
CA PHE A 35 39.94 56.30 -30.58
C PHE A 35 39.89 57.07 -31.91
N ASN A 36 38.70 57.31 -32.42
CA ASN A 36 38.31 58.54 -33.14
C ASN A 36 36.77 58.54 -33.29
N GLU A 37 36.16 59.69 -32.99
CA GLU A 37 34.69 59.89 -32.96
C GLU A 37 34.22 60.64 -34.23
N GLU A 38 32.91 60.62 -34.52
CA GLU A 38 32.05 61.83 -34.52
C GLU A 38 30.61 61.63 -35.08
N LYS A 39 29.61 61.98 -34.23
CA LYS A 39 28.37 62.77 -34.48
C LYS A 39 27.16 62.23 -35.28
N GLU A 40 25.99 62.71 -34.86
CA GLU A 40 24.64 62.19 -35.14
C GLU A 40 23.89 62.84 -36.33
N LYS A 41 22.91 62.09 -36.88
CA LYS A 41 21.62 62.61 -37.38
C LYS A 41 20.51 61.59 -37.09
N THR A 42 19.34 62.05 -36.68
CA THR A 42 18.20 61.20 -36.28
C THR A 42 17.75 60.26 -37.42
N PRO A 43 17.55 58.94 -37.15
CA PRO A 43 17.28 57.97 -38.21
C PRO A 43 15.84 58.04 -38.71
N ASP A 44 15.71 58.00 -40.04
CA ASP A 44 14.48 57.91 -40.82
C ASP A 44 13.47 56.88 -40.26
N LEU A 45 12.31 57.38 -39.81
CA LEU A 45 11.28 56.61 -39.11
C LEU A 45 10.79 55.39 -39.90
N LEU A 46 10.79 55.47 -41.24
CA LEU A 46 10.36 54.37 -42.10
C LEU A 46 11.34 53.19 -42.06
N LYS A 47 12.64 53.47 -41.94
CA LYS A 47 13.68 52.45 -41.74
C LYS A 47 13.55 51.81 -40.37
N LEU A 48 13.25 52.61 -39.33
CA LEU A 48 13.04 52.10 -37.98
C LEU A 48 11.86 51.12 -37.92
N TYR A 49 10.74 51.43 -38.59
CA TYR A 49 9.59 50.54 -38.68
C TYR A 49 9.94 49.24 -39.42
N ARG A 50 10.65 49.33 -40.55
CA ARG A 50 11.12 48.14 -41.31
C ARG A 50 12.05 47.25 -40.49
N ILE A 51 12.98 47.83 -39.73
CA ILE A 51 13.89 47.11 -38.84
C ILE A 51 13.10 46.44 -37.69
N LYS A 52 12.09 47.12 -37.12
CA LYS A 52 11.19 46.52 -36.12
C LYS A 52 10.47 45.30 -36.68
N GLU A 53 9.90 45.39 -37.88
CA GLU A 53 9.23 44.27 -38.55
C GLU A 53 10.19 43.08 -38.74
N GLN A 54 11.41 43.34 -39.23
CA GLN A 54 12.45 42.31 -39.40
C GLN A 54 12.88 41.68 -38.07
N ILE A 55 13.07 42.46 -37.01
CA ILE A 55 13.40 41.93 -35.67
C ILE A 55 12.24 41.09 -35.13
N SER A 56 10.99 41.53 -35.30
CA SER A 56 9.81 40.80 -34.85
C SER A 56 9.63 39.48 -35.60
N GLN A 57 9.92 39.46 -36.91
CA GLN A 57 9.88 38.25 -37.71
C GLN A 57 11.02 37.29 -37.35
N HIS A 58 12.27 37.76 -37.24
CA HIS A 58 13.36 36.89 -36.78
C HIS A 58 13.10 36.34 -35.37
N LEU A 59 12.56 37.13 -34.44
CA LEU A 59 12.15 36.64 -33.12
C LEU A 59 11.08 35.54 -33.21
N MET A 60 10.10 35.69 -34.10
CA MET A 60 9.09 34.65 -34.35
C MET A 60 9.72 33.38 -34.93
N GLU A 61 10.62 33.50 -35.89
CA GLU A 61 11.34 32.39 -36.52
C GLU A 61 12.22 31.65 -35.49
N TYR A 62 13.06 32.36 -34.73
CA TYR A 62 13.86 31.77 -33.65
C TYR A 62 13.01 31.10 -32.57
N ASN A 63 11.92 31.73 -32.14
CA ASN A 63 11.01 31.16 -31.13
C ASN A 63 10.32 29.90 -31.68
N THR A 64 9.95 29.87 -32.97
CA THR A 64 9.40 28.67 -33.63
C THR A 64 10.44 27.56 -33.74
N ILE A 65 11.71 27.87 -34.05
CA ILE A 65 12.81 26.90 -34.07
C ILE A 65 13.06 26.33 -32.67
N ILE A 66 13.11 27.17 -31.63
CA ILE A 66 13.31 26.76 -30.24
C ILE A 66 12.17 25.86 -29.76
N ASN A 67 10.91 26.25 -29.97
CA ASN A 67 9.75 25.47 -29.54
C ASN A 67 9.63 24.15 -30.31
N SER A 68 9.88 24.16 -31.63
CA SER A 68 9.88 22.92 -32.43
C SER A 68 11.10 22.03 -32.19
N ALA A 69 12.19 22.54 -31.61
CA ALA A 69 13.28 21.74 -31.08
C ALA A 69 12.90 21.12 -29.72
N ALA A 70 12.25 21.89 -28.84
CA ALA A 70 11.80 21.42 -27.52
C ALA A 70 10.77 20.27 -27.62
N GLU A 71 9.85 20.30 -28.58
CA GLU A 71 8.91 19.19 -28.83
C GLU A 71 9.55 17.95 -29.50
N LYS A 72 10.79 18.03 -30.00
CA LYS A 72 11.39 17.02 -30.89
C LYS A 72 12.53 16.20 -30.28
N ILE A 73 12.68 16.15 -28.96
CA ILE A 73 13.72 15.33 -28.31
C ILE A 73 13.19 14.07 -27.54
N PRO A 74 12.39 13.16 -28.16
CA PRO A 74 12.06 11.87 -27.55
C PRO A 74 13.28 11.04 -27.11
N ASP A 75 14.41 11.19 -27.81
CA ASP A 75 15.63 10.45 -27.50
C ASP A 75 16.28 10.92 -26.18
N GLN A 76 16.02 12.14 -25.71
CA GLN A 76 16.55 12.61 -24.43
C GLN A 76 15.82 11.96 -23.25
N ASP A 77 14.49 11.94 -23.23
CA ASP A 77 13.68 11.22 -22.23
C ASP A 77 14.00 9.71 -22.23
N ARG A 78 14.16 9.13 -23.42
CA ARG A 78 14.55 7.71 -23.56
C ARG A 78 15.95 7.44 -23.02
N ASN A 79 16.93 8.30 -23.30
CA ASN A 79 18.30 8.15 -22.81
C ASN A 79 18.40 8.43 -21.31
N GLU A 80 17.64 9.40 -20.79
CA GLU A 80 17.50 9.69 -19.36
C GLU A 80 16.92 8.48 -18.62
N LYS A 81 15.90 7.82 -19.15
CA LYS A 81 15.35 6.58 -18.59
C LYS A 81 16.30 5.38 -18.64
N ILE A 82 17.15 5.30 -19.67
CA ILE A 82 18.22 4.28 -19.75
C ILE A 82 19.33 4.58 -18.74
N LEU A 83 19.68 5.86 -18.57
CA LEU A 83 20.67 6.33 -17.60
C LEU A 83 20.18 6.08 -16.17
N GLU A 84 18.93 6.41 -15.86
CA GLU A 84 18.31 6.16 -14.56
C GLU A 84 18.30 4.66 -14.22
N GLY A 85 17.88 3.80 -15.16
CA GLY A 85 17.95 2.34 -14.97
C GLY A 85 19.38 1.82 -14.77
N SER A 86 20.38 2.47 -15.38
CA SER A 86 21.81 2.16 -15.18
C SER A 86 22.33 2.65 -13.82
N ILE A 87 21.81 3.78 -13.32
CA ILE A 87 22.11 4.30 -11.98
C ILE A 87 21.50 3.37 -10.93
N GLU A 88 20.23 3.00 -11.05
CA GLU A 88 19.58 2.02 -10.16
C GLU A 88 20.32 0.67 -10.13
N GLU A 89 20.88 0.23 -11.27
CA GLU A 89 21.70 -0.99 -11.34
C GLU A 89 23.04 -0.84 -10.60
N LEU A 90 23.77 0.26 -10.85
CA LEU A 90 25.01 0.57 -10.13
C LEU A 90 24.80 0.76 -8.62
N GLU A 91 23.66 1.32 -8.19
CA GLU A 91 23.30 1.44 -6.77
C GLU A 91 23.04 0.08 -6.12
N ARG A 92 22.32 -0.82 -6.80
CA ARG A 92 22.12 -2.22 -6.34
C ARG A 92 23.44 -2.96 -6.23
N ASP A 93 24.28 -2.89 -7.27
CA ASP A 93 25.59 -3.54 -7.31
C ASP A 93 26.52 -3.00 -6.22
N LEU A 94 26.50 -1.68 -5.97
CA LEU A 94 27.27 -1.05 -4.91
C LEU A 94 26.84 -1.52 -3.52
N GLU A 95 25.53 -1.59 -3.25
CA GLU A 95 25.04 -2.07 -1.96
C GLU A 95 25.25 -3.58 -1.79
N GLU A 96 25.10 -4.40 -2.84
CA GLU A 96 25.48 -5.82 -2.79
C GLU A 96 26.98 -5.99 -2.50
N MET A 97 27.85 -5.25 -3.18
CA MET A 97 29.29 -5.29 -2.95
C MET A 97 29.66 -4.79 -1.55
N ARG A 98 28.98 -3.78 -1.03
CA ARG A 98 29.13 -3.27 0.34
C ARG A 98 28.75 -4.33 1.37
N LEU A 99 27.58 -4.95 1.22
CA LEU A 99 27.11 -6.04 2.09
C LEU A 99 28.06 -7.25 2.00
N SER A 100 28.54 -7.59 0.81
CA SER A 100 29.53 -8.64 0.56
C SER A 100 30.85 -8.36 1.31
N TYR A 101 31.36 -7.13 1.23
CA TYR A 101 32.57 -6.69 1.93
C TYR A 101 32.40 -6.71 3.46
N GLN A 102 31.27 -6.21 3.97
CA GLN A 102 30.96 -6.24 5.41
C GLN A 102 30.87 -7.67 5.94
N ASN A 103 30.18 -8.56 5.22
CA ASN A 103 30.04 -9.97 5.59
C ASN A 103 31.41 -10.71 5.58
N LYS A 104 32.25 -10.47 4.56
CA LYS A 104 33.62 -11.02 4.49
C LYS A 104 34.50 -10.51 5.64
N THR A 105 34.43 -9.21 5.94
CA THR A 105 35.16 -8.59 7.06
C THR A 105 34.73 -9.19 8.40
N LEU A 106 33.42 -9.32 8.64
CA LEU A 106 32.86 -9.94 9.85
C LEU A 106 33.25 -11.41 9.98
N ALA A 107 33.26 -12.17 8.88
CA ALA A 107 33.71 -13.56 8.87
C ALA A 107 35.20 -13.68 9.25
N LEU A 108 36.06 -12.82 8.67
CA LEU A 108 37.49 -12.77 9.01
C LEU A 108 37.72 -12.42 10.48
N GLN A 109 37.05 -11.38 11.00
CA GLN A 109 37.12 -11.00 12.42
C GLN A 109 36.70 -12.15 13.34
N ARG A 110 35.61 -12.86 13.02
CA ARG A 110 35.15 -14.04 13.78
C ARG A 110 36.19 -15.17 13.78
N ILE A 111 36.85 -15.43 12.65
CA ILE A 111 37.92 -16.44 12.55
C ILE A 111 39.11 -16.03 13.43
N GLN A 112 39.57 -14.78 13.32
CA GLN A 112 40.68 -14.24 14.12
C GLN A 112 40.41 -14.29 15.61
N ILE A 113 39.22 -13.87 16.06
CA ILE A 113 38.80 -13.94 17.46
C ILE A 113 38.71 -15.41 17.93
N THR A 114 38.17 -16.31 17.10
CA THR A 114 38.08 -17.74 17.45
C THR A 114 39.45 -18.38 17.64
N ASP A 115 40.44 -18.00 16.82
CA ASP A 115 41.81 -18.52 16.95
C ASP A 115 42.57 -17.91 18.14
N ALA A 116 42.38 -16.61 18.40
CA ALA A 116 42.88 -15.95 19.62
C ALA A 116 42.28 -16.56 20.90
N LEU A 117 40.98 -16.89 20.91
CA LEU A 117 40.34 -17.61 22.00
C LEU A 117 40.88 -19.04 22.13
N ARG A 118 41.01 -19.78 21.02
CA ARG A 118 41.57 -21.14 21.01
C ARG A 118 43.00 -21.18 21.55
N THR A 119 43.82 -20.20 21.24
CA THR A 119 45.21 -20.12 21.73
C THR A 119 45.26 -19.76 23.21
N LYS A 120 44.35 -18.90 23.72
CA LYS A 120 44.21 -18.64 25.15
C LYS A 120 43.77 -19.86 25.95
N LEU A 121 42.73 -20.57 25.49
CA LEU A 121 42.17 -21.75 26.17
C LEU A 121 43.14 -22.94 26.32
N LYS A 122 44.31 -22.91 25.67
CA LYS A 122 45.35 -23.95 25.83
C LYS A 122 46.16 -23.83 27.12
N ASN A 123 46.08 -22.70 27.82
CA ASN A 123 47.00 -22.40 28.94
C ASN A 123 46.51 -22.95 30.30
N GLU A 124 45.32 -23.55 30.36
CA GLU A 124 44.68 -24.14 31.56
C GLU A 124 44.61 -23.23 32.81
N ASP A 125 44.75 -21.91 32.61
CA ASP A 125 44.56 -20.89 33.65
C ASP A 125 43.10 -20.78 34.11
N ASP A 126 42.87 -20.14 35.26
CA ASP A 126 41.51 -19.96 35.80
C ASP A 126 40.64 -19.06 34.90
N ASP A 127 41.26 -18.14 34.15
CA ASP A 127 40.61 -17.36 33.09
C ASP A 127 40.05 -18.28 31.98
N SER A 128 40.83 -19.28 31.52
CA SER A 128 40.38 -20.26 30.53
C SER A 128 39.19 -21.09 31.03
N LYS A 129 39.17 -21.47 32.31
CA LYS A 129 38.03 -22.17 32.93
C LYS A 129 36.79 -21.29 32.95
N PHE A 130 36.93 -20.03 33.37
CA PHE A 130 35.83 -19.05 33.37
C PHE A 130 35.27 -18.80 31.96
N ILE A 131 36.13 -18.68 30.95
CA ILE A 131 35.72 -18.55 29.54
C ILE A 131 34.99 -19.82 29.09
N TRP A 132 35.46 -21.02 29.47
CA TRP A 132 34.82 -22.28 29.11
C TRP A 132 33.39 -22.41 29.69
N ASP A 133 33.21 -22.12 30.98
CA ASP A 133 31.89 -22.13 31.61
C ASP A 133 30.95 -21.07 31.00
N THR A 134 31.50 -19.90 30.64
CA THR A 134 30.77 -18.85 29.91
C THR A 134 30.32 -19.33 28.53
N ILE A 135 31.20 -19.95 27.73
CA ILE A 135 30.87 -20.53 26.41
C ILE A 135 29.81 -21.62 26.56
N LYS A 136 29.94 -22.50 27.55
CA LYS A 136 28.96 -23.57 27.85
C LYS A 136 27.59 -22.98 28.18
N HIS A 137 27.52 -21.93 29.00
CA HIS A 137 26.27 -21.23 29.32
C HIS A 137 25.66 -20.54 28.09
N ILE A 138 26.46 -19.83 27.28
CA ILE A 138 26.03 -19.22 26.02
C ILE A 138 25.47 -20.27 25.05
N MET A 139 26.12 -21.43 24.92
CA MET A 139 25.65 -22.51 24.05
C MET A 139 24.31 -23.07 24.53
N MET A 140 24.18 -23.32 25.85
CA MET A 140 22.94 -23.82 26.45
C MET A 140 21.76 -22.85 26.26
N LEU A 141 21.98 -21.54 26.45
CA LEU A 141 21.00 -20.49 26.15
C LEU A 141 20.66 -20.43 24.66
N SER A 142 21.65 -20.51 23.78
CA SER A 142 21.46 -20.47 22.32
C SER A 142 20.63 -21.65 21.82
N THR A 143 20.85 -22.86 22.36
CA THR A 143 20.02 -24.04 22.08
C THR A 143 18.58 -23.85 22.58
N ALA A 144 18.39 -23.27 23.76
CA ALA A 144 17.05 -22.98 24.29
C ALA A 144 16.29 -21.94 23.43
N ILE A 145 16.98 -20.87 23.01
CA ILE A 145 16.44 -19.86 22.08
C ILE A 145 16.06 -20.49 20.74
N LEU A 146 16.94 -21.32 20.15
CA LEU A 146 16.67 -21.99 18.88
C LEU A 146 15.44 -22.92 18.98
N LYS A 147 15.33 -23.68 20.06
CA LYS A 147 14.15 -24.53 20.35
C LYS A 147 12.86 -23.71 20.46
N SER A 148 12.89 -22.59 21.19
CA SER A 148 11.75 -21.67 21.32
C SER A 148 11.34 -21.04 19.98
N LYS A 149 12.31 -20.65 19.15
CA LYS A 149 12.06 -20.14 17.79
C LYS A 149 11.46 -21.21 16.87
N GLN A 150 11.93 -22.46 16.96
CA GLN A 150 11.38 -23.58 16.21
C GLN A 150 9.92 -23.86 16.62
N GLN A 151 9.63 -23.95 17.92
CA GLN A 151 8.26 -24.11 18.45
C GLN A 151 7.33 -22.96 18.04
N SER A 152 7.85 -21.73 17.94
CA SER A 152 7.09 -20.57 17.47
C SER A 152 6.71 -20.70 15.99
N ARG A 153 7.62 -21.17 15.13
CA ARG A 153 7.35 -21.43 13.70
C ARG A 153 6.31 -22.52 13.51
N GLU A 154 6.42 -23.63 14.24
CA GLU A 154 5.44 -24.73 14.19
C GLU A 154 4.04 -24.30 14.64
N LEU A 155 3.96 -23.39 15.62
CA LEU A 155 2.68 -22.83 16.08
C LEU A 155 2.10 -21.83 15.05
N GLU A 156 2.94 -21.02 14.43
CA GLU A 156 2.56 -20.10 13.36
C GLU A 156 2.04 -20.83 12.11
N GLU A 157 2.69 -21.93 11.72
CA GLU A 157 2.25 -22.81 10.64
C GLU A 157 0.87 -23.41 10.94
N LYS A 158 0.68 -24.00 12.13
CA LYS A 158 -0.63 -24.52 12.58
C LYS A 158 -1.71 -23.43 12.60
N LEU A 159 -1.37 -22.22 13.05
CA LEU A 159 -2.27 -21.07 13.04
C LEU A 159 -2.65 -20.66 11.59
N ASN A 160 -1.73 -20.74 10.65
CA ASN A 160 -1.98 -20.41 9.25
C ASN A 160 -2.86 -21.46 8.56
N GLU A 161 -2.68 -22.75 8.82
CA GLU A 161 -3.62 -23.79 8.36
C GLU A 161 -5.02 -23.59 8.96
N VAL A 162 -5.15 -23.28 10.25
CA VAL A 162 -6.46 -22.95 10.86
C VAL A 162 -7.11 -21.71 10.21
N LYS A 163 -6.33 -20.66 9.90
CA LYS A 163 -6.83 -19.47 9.17
C LYS A 163 -7.33 -19.85 7.77
N LYS A 164 -6.63 -20.74 7.07
CA LYS A 164 -6.97 -21.23 5.73
C LYS A 164 -8.24 -22.08 5.73
N SER A 165 -8.33 -23.11 6.58
CA SER A 165 -9.55 -23.91 6.72
C SER A 165 -10.77 -23.08 7.13
N ARG A 166 -10.58 -22.07 7.99
CA ARG A 166 -11.64 -21.12 8.35
C ARG A 166 -12.10 -20.27 7.15
N LEU A 167 -11.18 -19.86 6.26
CA LEU A 167 -11.52 -19.11 5.06
C LEU A 167 -12.26 -19.98 4.03
N GLU A 168 -11.84 -21.23 3.86
CA GLU A 168 -12.52 -22.22 3.01
C GLU A 168 -13.93 -22.54 3.54
N LEU A 169 -14.08 -22.73 4.85
CA LEU A 169 -15.38 -22.90 5.51
C LEU A 169 -16.28 -21.66 5.33
N LYS A 170 -15.73 -20.45 5.45
CA LYS A 170 -16.48 -19.21 5.20
C LYS A 170 -17.00 -19.15 3.75
N ARG A 171 -16.13 -19.37 2.76
CA ARG A 171 -16.49 -19.38 1.33
C ARG A 171 -17.55 -20.43 1.00
N THR A 172 -17.42 -21.65 1.53
CA THR A 172 -18.41 -22.72 1.31
C THR A 172 -19.74 -22.44 2.02
N GLY A 173 -19.71 -21.81 3.20
CA GLY A 173 -20.89 -21.31 3.89
C GLY A 173 -21.63 -20.22 3.09
N GLU A 174 -20.89 -19.22 2.59
CA GLU A 174 -21.41 -18.15 1.73
C GLU A 174 -22.03 -18.71 0.44
N CYS A 175 -21.37 -19.67 -0.22
CA CYS A 175 -21.89 -20.33 -1.41
C CYS A 175 -23.18 -21.12 -1.13
N LYS A 176 -23.24 -21.90 -0.05
CA LYS A 176 -24.46 -22.62 0.35
C LYS A 176 -25.60 -21.66 0.72
N LEU A 177 -25.30 -20.55 1.39
CA LEU A 177 -26.29 -19.53 1.74
C LEU A 177 -26.86 -18.85 0.49
N ALA A 178 -26.03 -18.54 -0.51
CA ALA A 178 -26.48 -18.04 -1.80
C ALA A 178 -27.39 -19.05 -2.52
N GLN A 179 -27.01 -20.33 -2.58
CA GLN A 179 -27.85 -21.40 -3.14
C GLN A 179 -29.21 -21.51 -2.44
N ILE A 180 -29.26 -21.40 -1.10
CA ILE A 180 -30.51 -21.40 -0.33
C ILE A 180 -31.38 -20.20 -0.72
N TYR A 181 -30.81 -19.00 -0.86
CA TYR A 181 -31.57 -17.81 -1.30
C TYR A 181 -32.11 -17.95 -2.72
N ASP A 182 -31.32 -18.48 -3.66
CA ASP A 182 -31.76 -18.69 -5.05
C ASP A 182 -32.82 -19.79 -5.16
N MET A 183 -32.69 -20.90 -4.42
CA MET A 183 -33.72 -21.93 -4.32
C MET A 183 -35.02 -21.38 -3.73
N LYS A 184 -34.93 -20.57 -2.67
CA LYS A 184 -36.10 -19.91 -2.05
C LYS A 184 -36.75 -18.90 -2.99
N ARG A 185 -35.98 -18.19 -3.82
CA ARG A 185 -36.50 -17.29 -4.86
C ARG A 185 -37.28 -18.08 -5.90
N LYS A 186 -36.69 -19.15 -6.46
CA LYS A 186 -37.34 -20.04 -7.42
C LYS A 186 -38.63 -20.64 -6.87
N GLN A 187 -38.60 -21.22 -5.67
CA GLN A 187 -39.82 -21.76 -5.03
C GLN A 187 -40.94 -20.72 -4.88
N LYS A 188 -40.60 -19.46 -4.63
CA LYS A 188 -41.57 -18.37 -4.56
C LYS A 188 -42.12 -18.04 -5.96
N GLU A 189 -41.25 -17.91 -6.96
CA GLU A 189 -41.63 -17.66 -8.35
C GLU A 189 -42.53 -18.79 -8.89
N ASP A 190 -42.16 -20.05 -8.65
CA ASP A 190 -42.96 -21.24 -9.01
C ASP A 190 -44.35 -21.22 -8.35
N LEU A 191 -44.43 -20.86 -7.06
CA LEU A 191 -45.70 -20.75 -6.32
C LEU A 191 -46.58 -19.57 -6.78
N GLU A 192 -45.96 -18.48 -7.25
CA GLU A 192 -46.65 -17.32 -7.82
C GLU A 192 -47.14 -17.58 -9.26
N ASN A 193 -46.40 -18.39 -10.04
CA ASN A 193 -46.74 -18.78 -11.41
C ASN A 193 -47.73 -19.96 -11.48
N MET A 194 -47.86 -20.76 -10.43
CA MET A 194 -48.78 -21.90 -10.39
C MET A 194 -50.24 -21.41 -10.33
N GLU A 195 -51.11 -21.91 -11.22
CA GLU A 195 -52.55 -21.55 -11.25
C GLU A 195 -53.25 -21.75 -9.90
N VAL A 196 -52.82 -22.76 -9.12
CA VAL A 196 -53.32 -23.03 -7.77
C VAL A 196 -53.05 -21.85 -6.83
N GLY A 197 -51.95 -21.12 -7.00
CA GLY A 197 -51.65 -19.89 -6.25
C GLY A 197 -52.66 -18.77 -6.55
N GLU A 198 -53.01 -18.55 -7.81
CA GLU A 198 -54.05 -17.57 -8.20
C GLU A 198 -55.47 -18.01 -7.79
N MET A 199 -55.80 -19.29 -7.94
CA MET A 199 -57.06 -19.85 -7.41
C MET A 199 -57.16 -19.66 -5.90
N LEU A 200 -56.07 -19.91 -5.14
CA LEU A 200 -56.03 -19.73 -3.69
C LEU A 200 -56.15 -18.25 -3.29
N LYS A 201 -55.48 -17.33 -4.01
CA LYS A 201 -55.66 -15.87 -3.82
C LYS A 201 -57.12 -15.45 -4.07
N LYS A 202 -57.76 -15.98 -5.13
CA LYS A 202 -59.16 -15.70 -5.45
C LYS A 202 -60.12 -16.27 -4.41
N ALA A 203 -59.91 -17.52 -3.98
CA ALA A 203 -60.69 -18.16 -2.92
C ALA A 203 -60.59 -17.38 -1.59
N ARG A 204 -59.39 -16.95 -1.19
CA ARG A 204 -59.17 -16.13 0.01
C ARG A 204 -59.88 -14.78 -0.07
N LYS A 205 -59.83 -14.10 -1.22
CA LYS A 205 -60.55 -12.83 -1.46
C LYS A 205 -62.07 -13.02 -1.39
N ASN A 206 -62.60 -14.12 -1.94
CA ASN A 206 -64.03 -14.43 -1.87
C ASN A 206 -64.46 -14.72 -0.43
N LEU A 207 -63.73 -15.59 0.28
CA LEU A 207 -64.00 -15.89 1.69
C LEU A 207 -63.99 -14.62 2.57
N GLN A 208 -63.03 -13.71 2.35
CA GLN A 208 -62.98 -12.44 3.06
C GLN A 208 -64.22 -11.56 2.80
N LYS A 209 -64.74 -11.53 1.56
CA LYS A 209 -65.99 -10.82 1.23
C LYS A 209 -67.21 -11.46 1.88
N GLU A 210 -67.31 -12.79 1.89
CA GLU A 210 -68.43 -13.50 2.53
C GLU A 210 -68.44 -13.29 4.05
N ILE A 211 -67.27 -13.28 4.69
CA ILE A 211 -67.13 -12.93 6.12
C ILE A 211 -67.60 -11.49 6.35
N GLN A 212 -67.12 -10.52 5.57
CA GLN A 212 -67.54 -9.11 5.67
C GLN A 212 -69.05 -8.93 5.45
N MET A 213 -69.64 -9.60 4.46
CA MET A 213 -71.08 -9.57 4.19
C MET A 213 -71.86 -10.15 5.38
N THR A 214 -71.42 -11.29 5.91
CA THR A 214 -72.04 -11.95 7.06
C THR A 214 -72.02 -11.05 8.29
N THR A 215 -70.87 -10.41 8.60
CA THR A 215 -70.76 -9.43 9.69
C THR A 215 -71.68 -8.23 9.49
N LEU A 216 -71.80 -7.68 8.27
CA LEU A 216 -72.72 -6.59 7.99
C LEU A 216 -74.18 -6.98 8.22
N VAL A 217 -74.61 -8.14 7.71
CA VAL A 217 -75.97 -8.67 7.89
C VAL A 217 -76.26 -8.91 9.38
N GLN A 218 -75.31 -9.49 10.11
CA GLN A 218 -75.38 -9.74 11.55
C GLN A 218 -75.52 -8.43 12.36
N ASN A 219 -74.76 -7.39 12.01
CA ASN A 219 -74.88 -6.05 12.62
C ASN A 219 -76.24 -5.40 12.33
N ILE A 220 -76.76 -5.55 11.10
CA ILE A 220 -78.09 -5.03 10.73
C ILE A 220 -79.18 -5.73 11.55
N PHE A 221 -79.13 -7.06 11.71
CA PHE A 221 -80.09 -7.78 12.54
C PHE A 221 -80.00 -7.41 14.03
N GLN A 222 -78.80 -7.24 14.59
CA GLN A 222 -78.62 -6.76 15.96
C GLN A 222 -79.23 -5.37 16.17
N ASN A 223 -78.98 -4.43 15.24
CA ASN A 223 -79.53 -3.07 15.29
C ASN A 223 -81.05 -3.05 15.11
N LEU A 224 -81.60 -3.91 14.25
CA LEU A 224 -83.05 -4.02 14.05
C LEU A 224 -83.75 -4.59 15.29
N ILE A 225 -83.20 -5.64 15.89
CA ILE A 225 -83.78 -6.25 17.11
C ILE A 225 -83.75 -5.26 18.27
N THR A 226 -82.62 -4.58 18.50
CA THR A 226 -82.49 -3.57 19.56
C THR A 226 -83.35 -2.32 19.31
N GLY A 227 -83.41 -1.84 18.06
CA GLY A 227 -84.22 -0.68 17.67
C GLY A 227 -85.74 -0.93 17.59
N SER A 228 -86.18 -2.18 17.47
CA SER A 228 -87.62 -2.53 17.34
C SER A 228 -88.46 -2.29 18.60
N GLY A 229 -87.84 -2.04 19.75
CA GLY A 229 -88.53 -1.91 21.04
C GLY A 229 -89.13 -3.22 21.58
N VAL A 230 -88.99 -4.34 20.85
CA VAL A 230 -89.42 -5.67 21.33
C VAL A 230 -88.55 -6.06 22.52
N ASN A 231 -89.19 -6.52 23.60
CA ASN A 231 -88.52 -6.85 24.86
C ASN A 231 -87.85 -8.24 24.79
N TRP A 232 -86.85 -8.36 23.91
CA TRP A 232 -86.18 -9.60 23.51
C TRP A 232 -85.52 -10.37 24.65
N ALA A 233 -85.27 -9.73 25.79
CA ALA A 233 -84.78 -10.39 27.01
C ALA A 233 -85.84 -11.24 27.73
N LYS A 234 -87.14 -11.01 27.46
CA LYS A 234 -88.27 -11.76 28.07
C LYS A 234 -88.66 -13.03 27.31
N ASP A 235 -88.42 -13.08 26.00
CA ASP A 235 -88.62 -14.30 25.21
C ASP A 235 -87.35 -15.17 25.23
N PRO A 236 -87.41 -16.40 25.77
CA PRO A 236 -86.27 -17.32 25.76
C PRO A 236 -85.74 -17.65 24.35
N ALA A 237 -86.61 -17.68 23.34
CA ALA A 237 -86.22 -17.99 21.96
C ALA A 237 -85.42 -16.82 21.36
N LEU A 238 -85.97 -15.60 21.39
CA LEU A 238 -85.30 -14.41 20.85
C LEU A 238 -84.00 -14.08 21.60
N LYS A 239 -83.96 -14.24 22.93
CA LYS A 239 -82.75 -14.11 23.75
C LYS A 239 -81.63 -15.05 23.29
N THR A 240 -81.96 -16.30 22.95
CA THR A 240 -81.00 -17.30 22.48
C THR A 240 -80.40 -16.91 21.13
N ILE A 241 -81.24 -16.40 20.21
CA ILE A 241 -80.84 -15.95 18.88
C ILE A 241 -79.87 -14.75 18.99
N VAL A 242 -80.22 -13.72 19.78
CA VAL A 242 -79.37 -12.53 19.97
C VAL A 242 -77.99 -12.90 20.53
N LEU A 243 -77.92 -13.78 21.53
CA LEU A 243 -76.66 -14.24 22.12
C LEU A 243 -75.81 -15.10 21.17
N GLN A 244 -76.43 -15.81 20.20
CA GLN A 244 -75.70 -16.50 19.14
C GLN A 244 -75.14 -15.50 18.11
N LEU A 245 -75.89 -14.46 17.74
CA LEU A 245 -75.38 -13.36 16.92
C LEU A 245 -74.25 -12.57 17.61
N GLU A 246 -74.13 -12.60 18.94
CA GLU A 246 -73.03 -11.92 19.64
C GLU A 246 -71.73 -12.74 19.63
N LYS A 247 -71.82 -14.03 20.01
CA LYS A 247 -70.66 -14.94 20.11
C LYS A 247 -69.87 -15.12 18.81
N ASN A 248 -70.56 -15.05 17.67
CA ASN A 248 -69.94 -15.22 16.36
C ASN A 248 -69.03 -14.03 15.93
N MET A 249 -69.06 -12.89 16.65
CA MET A 249 -68.08 -11.80 16.41
C MET A 249 -66.76 -11.99 17.18
N THR A 250 -66.77 -12.71 18.31
CA THR A 250 -65.60 -12.87 19.20
C THR A 250 -64.70 -14.07 18.87
N GLY A 251 -65.00 -14.82 17.80
CA GLY A 251 -64.35 -16.08 17.45
C GLY A 251 -63.47 -16.07 16.19
N ILE A 252 -63.13 -14.88 15.66
CA ILE A 252 -62.27 -14.68 14.47
C ILE A 252 -61.07 -13.81 14.86
#